data_AF-A0A9D6TKV3-F1
#
_entry.id   AF-A0A9D6TKV3-F1
#
_cell.length_a   1.000
_cell.length_b   1.000
_cell.length_c   1.000
_cell.angle_alpha   90.00
_cell.angle_beta   90.00
_cell.angle_gamma   90.00
#
_symmetry.space_group_name_H-M   'P 1'
#
loop_
_entity.id
_entity.type
_entity.pdbx_description
1 polymer ?
#
loop_
_entity_poly.entity_id
_entity_poly.type
_entity_poly.pdbx_seq_one_letter_code
_entity_poly.pdbx_strand_id
1 'polypeptide(L)' 'MAELDHLKADPAERRNLIADPGSAAVVARLRSQLAEAMRATGLTPENDTMPLDEGIKQQLPDQKIR' A
#
# COMPACT_ATOMS: atom_id res chain seq x y z
N MET A 1 -6.21 -7.51 -0.35
CA MET A 1 -7.60 -6.97 -0.42
C MET A 1 -7.51 -5.60 -1.09
N ALA A 2 -8.53 -5.16 -1.83
CA ALA A 2 -8.52 -3.86 -2.52
C ALA A 2 -9.87 -3.17 -2.32
N GLU A 3 -9.87 -1.84 -2.30
CA GLU A 3 -11.05 -1.02 -2.02
C GLU A 3 -11.12 0.16 -2.99
N LEU A 4 -12.33 0.64 -3.25
CA LEU A 4 -12.58 1.85 -4.03
C LEU A 4 -13.69 2.66 -3.36
N ASP A 5 -13.37 3.89 -2.96
CA ASP A 5 -14.30 4.77 -2.28
C ASP A 5 -14.58 6.04 -3.07
N HIS A 6 -15.84 6.47 -3.05
CA HIS A 6 -16.25 7.70 -3.70
C HIS A 6 -16.43 8.82 -2.67
N LEU A 7 -15.33 9.44 -2.25
CA LEU A 7 -15.30 10.41 -1.14
C LEU A 7 -16.33 11.55 -1.24
N LYS A 8 -16.64 12.06 -2.43
CA LYS A 8 -17.65 13.13 -2.60
C LYS A 8 -19.08 12.66 -2.32
N ALA A 9 -19.38 11.39 -2.58
CA ALA A 9 -20.72 10.81 -2.45
C ALA A 9 -20.87 10.04 -1.13
N ASP A 10 -19.79 9.44 -0.64
CA ASP A 10 -19.71 8.76 0.65
C ASP A 10 -18.42 9.16 1.39
N PRO A 11 -18.40 10.34 2.04
CA PRO A 11 -17.22 10.82 2.77
C PRO A 11 -16.81 9.97 3.97
N ALA A 12 -17.70 9.07 4.41
CA ALA A 12 -17.47 8.20 5.55
C ALA A 12 -17.03 6.78 5.12
N GLU A 13 -16.78 6.56 3.82
CA GLU A 13 -16.17 5.32 3.29
C GLU A 13 -16.91 4.05 3.75
N ARG A 14 -18.24 4.12 3.80
CA ARG A 14 -19.09 3.01 4.27
C ARG A 14 -19.36 1.99 3.19
N ARG A 15 -19.14 2.35 1.91
CA ARG A 15 -19.42 1.49 0.77
C ARG A 15 -18.22 1.38 -0.17
N ASN A 16 -17.58 0.22 -0.10
CA ASN A 16 -16.56 -0.19 -1.05
C ASN A 16 -17.17 -0.53 -2.43
N LEU A 17 -16.68 0.15 -3.48
CA LEU A 17 -17.12 0.03 -4.87
C LEU A 17 -16.19 -0.86 -5.72
N ILE A 18 -15.22 -1.57 -5.13
CA ILE A 18 -14.22 -2.33 -5.90
C ILE A 18 -14.81 -3.39 -6.83
N ALA A 19 -15.97 -3.94 -6.47
CA ALA A 19 -16.69 -4.95 -7.23
C ALA A 19 -17.84 -4.38 -8.09
N ASP A 20 -18.09 -3.06 -8.03
CA ASP A 20 -19.14 -2.41 -8.80
C ASP A 20 -18.75 -2.34 -10.29
N PRO A 21 -19.52 -2.95 -11.22
CA PRO A 21 -19.19 -2.96 -12.64
C PRO A 21 -19.16 -1.56 -13.27
N GLY A 22 -19.98 -0.62 -12.77
CA GLY A 22 -20.00 0.77 -13.24
C GLY A 22 -18.70 1.53 -12.96
N SER A 23 -17.95 1.07 -11.96
CA SER A 23 -16.69 1.67 -11.51
C SER A 23 -15.47 1.04 -12.19
N ALA A 24 -15.63 0.03 -13.05
CA ALA A 24 -14.53 -0.73 -13.64
C ALA A 24 -13.50 0.13 -14.39
N ALA A 25 -13.95 1.12 -15.16
CA ALA A 25 -13.06 2.03 -15.87
C ALA A 25 -12.21 2.90 -14.92
N VAL A 26 -12.80 3.34 -13.81
CA VAL A 26 -12.10 4.11 -12.77
C VAL A 26 -11.07 3.24 -12.06
N VAL A 27 -11.42 2.00 -11.71
CA VAL A 27 -10.49 1.03 -11.12
C VAL A 27 -9.28 0.80 -12.03
N ALA A 28 -9.51 0.58 -13.33
CA ALA A 28 -8.42 0.37 -14.28
C ALA A 28 -7.47 1.58 -14.36
N ARG A 29 -8.03 2.79 -14.42
CA ARG A 29 -7.24 4.03 -14.43
C ARG A 29 -6.41 4.18 -13.15
N LEU A 30 -7.03 4.02 -11.98
CA LEU A 30 -6.35 4.19 -10.70
C LEU A 30 -5.25 3.14 -10.50
N ARG A 31 -5.47 1.90 -10.94
CA ARG A 31 -4.42 0.85 -10.92
C ARG A 31 -3.21 1.22 -11.79
N SER A 32 -3.43 1.78 -12.98
CA SER A 32 -2.33 2.26 -13.82
C SER A 32 -1.54 3.37 -13.13
N GLN A 33 -2.24 4.36 -12.57
CA GLN A 33 -1.63 5.48 -11.86
C GLN A 33 -0.84 5.03 -10.63
N LEU A 34 -1.36 4.06 -9.87
CA LEU A 34 -0.63 3.45 -8.76
C LEU A 34 0.66 2.78 -9.25
N ALA A 35 0.58 1.95 -10.29
CA ALA A 35 1.76 1.28 -10.84
C ALA A 35 2.80 2.28 -11.37
N GLU A 36 2.37 3.38 -11.98
CA GLU A 36 3.25 4.48 -12.41
C GLU A 36 3.93 5.15 -11.22
N ALA A 37 3.18 5.49 -10.17
CA ALA A 37 3.71 6.12 -8.96
C ALA A 37 4.72 5.21 -8.24
N MET A 38 4.41 3.91 -8.10
CA MET A 38 5.32 2.94 -7.51
C MET A 38 6.64 2.83 -8.27
N ARG A 39 6.58 2.75 -9.61
CA ARG A 39 7.81 2.74 -10.44
C ARG A 39 8.61 4.04 -10.28
N ALA A 40 7.94 5.18 -10.20
CA ALA A 40 8.60 6.48 -10.05
C ALA A 40 9.36 6.60 -8.71
N THR A 41 8.94 5.88 -7.67
CA THR A 41 9.62 5.86 -6.36
C THR A 41 10.56 4.67 -6.18
N GLY A 42 10.76 3.85 -7.21
CA GLY A 42 11.60 2.65 -7.13
C GLY A 42 10.95 1.48 -6.37
N LEU A 43 9.65 1.56 -6.07
CA LEU A 43 8.86 0.46 -5.53
C LEU A 43 8.54 -0.52 -6.66
N THR A 44 9.42 -1.50 -6.83
CA THR A 44 9.22 -2.66 -7.71
C THR A 44 8.89 -3.88 -6.86
N PRO A 45 8.36 -4.98 -7.42
CA PRO A 45 8.11 -6.21 -6.67
C PRO A 45 9.32 -6.74 -5.89
N GLU A 46 10.54 -6.44 -6.34
CA GLU A 46 11.79 -6.82 -5.69
C GLU A 46 12.13 -5.94 -4.46
N ASN A 47 11.70 -4.68 -4.47
CA ASN A 47 12.05 -3.69 -3.44
C ASN A 47 10.87 -3.33 -2.51
N ASP A 48 9.63 -3.57 -2.92
CA ASP A 48 8.42 -3.40 -2.12
C ASP A 48 8.15 -4.65 -1.27
N THR A 49 9.10 -4.94 -0.38
CA THR A 49 9.00 -6.05 0.57
C THR A 49 8.86 -5.51 1.98
N MET A 50 7.92 -6.08 2.74
CA MET A 50 7.79 -5.75 4.15
C MET A 50 9.01 -6.31 4.89
N PRO A 51 9.82 -5.48 5.57
CA PRO A 51 10.96 -5.99 6.32
C PRO A 51 10.46 -6.91 7.44
N LEU A 52 11.19 -8.00 7.66
CA LEU A 52 10.92 -8.86 8.80
C LEU A 52 11.39 -8.12 10.07
N ASP A 53 10.48 -7.95 11.03
CA ASP A 53 10.84 -7.46 12.35
C ASP A 53 11.56 -8.59 13.12
N GLU A 54 12.85 -8.42 13.37
CA GLU A 54 13.65 -9.35 14.19
C GLU A 54 13.37 -9.17 15.70
N GLY A 55 12.55 -8.19 16.08
CA GLY A 55 12.25 -7.83 17.46
C GLY A 55 13.45 -7.22 18.18
N ILE A 56 13.27 -6.95 19.49
CA ILE A 56 14.37 -6.54 20.36
C ILE A 56 15.22 -7.78 20.66
N LYS A 57 16.43 -7.82 20.10
CA LYS A 57 17.40 -8.89 20.38
C LYS A 57 17.78 -8.85 21.87
N GLN A 58 17.74 -10.00 22.55
CA GLN A 58 18.10 -10.10 23.98
C GLN A 58 19.61 -9.91 24.24
N GLN A 59 20.41 -9.82 23.19
CA GLN A 59 21.85 -9.62 23.29
C GLN A 59 22.14 -8.16 23.59
N LEU A 60 22.94 -7.90 24.63
CA LEU A 60 23.41 -6.54 24.90
C LEU A 60 24.15 -5.98 23.67
N PRO A 61 23.98 -4.68 23.35
CA PRO A 61 24.74 -4.04 22.29
C PRO A 61 26.23 -4.21 22.52
N ASP A 62 26.99 -4.26 21.42
CA ASP A 62 28.45 -4.35 21.42
C ASP A 62 29.04 -3.31 22.39
N GLN A 63 30.03 -3.72 23.20
CA GLN A 63 30.68 -2.83 24.16
C GLN A 63 31.30 -1.59 23.49
N LYS A 64 31.60 -1.63 22.18
CA LYS A 64 32.18 -0.52 21.42
C LYS A 64 31.22 0.64 21.14
N ILE A 65 29.91 0.43 21.34
CA ILE A 65 28.85 1.44 21.16
C ILE A 65 28.10 1.73 22.48
N ARG A 66 28.69 1.36 23.62
CA ARG A 66 28.30 1.89 24.93
C ARG A 66 29.04 3.19 25.24
#